data_AF-A0A6J1MVI8-F1
#
_entry.id   AF-A0A6J1MVI8-F1
#
_cell.length_a   1.000
_cell.length_b   1.000
_cell.length_c   1.000
_cell.angle_alpha   90.00
_cell.angle_beta   90.00
_cell.angle_gamma   90.00
#
_symmetry.space_group_name_H-M   'P 1'
#
loop_
_entity.id
_entity.type
_entity.pdbx_description
1 polymer ?
#
loop_
_entity_poly.entity_id
_entity_poly.type
_entity_poly.pdbx_seq_one_letter_code
_entity_poly.pdbx_strand_id
1 'polypeptide(L)'
;MPYNHYIPITKERYDILMDRYKVFQDTIHMDDVEPIKVFEPMTPKIIEEILLIREVSMELQKKKEEDMKKTQGVENNQVPEGTNQAEETKESNLNGAAEIPAEA
;
A
#
# COMPACT_ATOMS: atom_id res chain seq x y z
N MET A 1 6.87 10.35 -23.22
CA MET A 1 6.74 10.97 -21.89
C MET A 1 8.09 11.56 -21.51
N PRO A 2 8.19 12.84 -21.09
CA PRO A 2 9.46 13.41 -20.63
C PRO A 2 9.90 12.81 -19.29
N TYR A 3 11.21 12.74 -19.06
CA TYR A 3 11.82 12.23 -17.82
C TYR A 3 11.40 13.08 -16.61
N ASN A 4 10.88 12.43 -15.56
CA ASN A 4 10.41 13.08 -14.34
C ASN A 4 11.48 13.04 -13.24
N HIS A 5 11.93 14.21 -12.78
CA HIS A 5 12.95 14.36 -11.74
C HIS A 5 12.56 13.71 -10.39
N TYR A 6 11.26 13.56 -10.11
CA TYR A 6 10.75 12.93 -8.89
C TYR A 6 10.77 11.40 -8.94
N ILE A 7 11.12 10.82 -10.09
CA ILE A 7 11.27 9.37 -10.24
C ILE A 7 12.77 9.06 -10.08
N PRO A 8 13.18 8.34 -9.03
CA PRO A 8 14.58 7.96 -8.79
C PRO A 8 14.98 6.77 -9.69
N ILE A 9 14.67 6.85 -10.98
CA ILE A 9 15.02 5.83 -11.98
C ILE A 9 16.01 6.48 -12.93
N THR A 10 17.18 5.87 -13.11
CA THR A 10 18.17 6.37 -14.07
C THR A 10 17.61 6.31 -15.48
N LYS A 11 18.09 7.18 -16.38
CA LYS A 11 17.67 7.16 -17.79
C LYS A 11 17.81 5.77 -18.42
N GLU A 12 18.90 5.07 -18.13
CA GLU A 12 19.15 3.70 -18.62
C GLU A 12 18.06 2.72 -18.18
N ARG A 13 17.66 2.77 -16.91
CA ARG A 13 16.59 1.91 -16.37
C ARG A 13 15.24 2.28 -16.97
N TYR A 14 14.99 3.57 -17.18
CA TYR A 14 13.79 4.03 -17.85
C TYR A 14 13.71 3.52 -19.31
N ASP A 15 14.82 3.59 -20.04
CA ASP A 15 14.88 3.12 -21.43
C ASP A 15 14.64 1.60 -21.51
N ILE A 16 15.25 0.81 -20.61
CA ILE A 16 15.00 -0.64 -20.49
C ILE A 16 13.51 -0.93 -20.20
N LEU A 17 12.91 -0.19 -19.27
CA LEU A 17 11.49 -0.34 -18.91
C LEU A 17 10.59 -0.04 -20.12
N MET A 18 10.92 1.02 -20.85
CA MET A 18 10.17 1.46 -22.02
C MET A 18 10.26 0.45 -23.16
N ASP A 19 11.42 -0.18 -23.36
CA ASP A 19 11.58 -1.21 -24.37
C ASP A 19 10.79 -2.47 -24.03
N ARG A 20 10.83 -2.94 -22.76
CA ARG A 20 9.95 -4.05 -22.31
C ARG A 20 8.48 -3.71 -22.48
N TYR A 21 8.10 -2.46 -22.22
CA TYR A 21 6.74 -1.99 -22.40
C TYR A 21 6.29 -2.03 -23.87
N LYS A 22 7.15 -1.65 -24.81
CA LYS A 22 6.85 -1.77 -26.26
C LYS A 22 6.59 -3.21 -26.65
N VAL A 23 7.50 -4.13 -26.28
CA VAL A 23 7.31 -5.55 -26.62
C VAL A 23 6.03 -6.10 -25.97
N PHE A 24 5.74 -5.70 -24.72
CA PHE A 24 4.48 -6.06 -24.08
C PHE A 24 3.26 -5.56 -24.88
N GLN A 25 3.25 -4.31 -25.35
CA GLN A 25 2.16 -3.78 -26.19
C GLN A 25 2.00 -4.57 -27.49
N ASP A 26 3.11 -5.00 -28.11
CA ASP A 26 3.07 -5.77 -29.34
C ASP A 26 2.55 -7.21 -29.13
N THR A 27 2.79 -7.79 -27.94
CA THR A 27 2.41 -9.18 -27.62
C THR A 27 1.12 -9.31 -26.81
N ILE A 28 0.52 -8.22 -26.34
CA ILE A 28 -0.64 -8.26 -25.41
C ILE A 28 -1.88 -8.94 -26.01
N HIS A 29 -1.98 -8.96 -27.34
CA HIS A 29 -3.11 -9.54 -28.07
C HIS A 29 -2.81 -10.96 -28.58
N MET A 30 -1.68 -11.55 -28.19
CA MET A 30 -1.27 -12.89 -28.60
C MET A 30 -1.50 -13.88 -27.45
N ASP A 31 -2.53 -14.72 -27.58
CA ASP A 31 -2.89 -15.71 -26.54
C ASP A 31 -1.88 -16.87 -26.43
N ASP A 32 -1.07 -17.09 -27.47
CA ASP A 32 -0.05 -18.14 -27.53
C ASP A 32 1.30 -17.72 -26.92
N VAL A 33 1.44 -16.48 -26.45
CA VAL A 33 2.71 -15.91 -25.98
C VAL A 33 2.65 -15.61 -24.48
N GLU A 34 3.70 -16.00 -23.76
CA GLU A 34 3.80 -15.69 -22.33
C GLU A 34 3.92 -14.17 -22.11
N PRO A 35 3.07 -13.56 -21.26
CA PRO A 35 3.11 -12.12 -21.02
C PRO A 35 4.46 -11.65 -20.48
N ILE A 36 5.02 -10.63 -21.13
CA ILE A 36 6.31 -10.06 -20.73
C ILE A 36 6.13 -9.23 -19.46
N LYS A 37 7.04 -9.43 -18.51
CA LYS A 37 7.12 -8.61 -17.28
C LYS A 37 7.72 -7.25 -17.62
N VAL A 38 6.88 -6.22 -17.56
CA VAL A 38 7.31 -4.84 -17.81
C VAL A 38 8.06 -4.27 -16.60
N PHE A 39 7.70 -4.65 -15.38
CA PHE A 39 8.30 -4.10 -14.16
C PHE A 39 9.58 -4.82 -13.74
N GLU A 40 10.42 -4.13 -12.96
CA GLU A 40 11.55 -4.75 -12.29
C GLU A 40 11.16 -5.26 -10.90
N PRO A 41 11.66 -6.45 -10.50
CA PRO A 41 11.46 -6.93 -9.15
C PRO A 41 12.14 -6.00 -8.15
N MET A 42 11.52 -5.83 -6.97
CA MET A 42 12.13 -5.07 -5.88
C MET A 42 13.48 -5.66 -5.51
N THR A 43 14.46 -4.80 -5.27
CA THR A 43 15.79 -5.25 -4.84
C THR A 43 15.68 -5.90 -3.45
N PRO A 44 16.56 -6.86 -3.11
CA PRO A 44 16.57 -7.49 -1.79
C PRO A 44 16.62 -6.46 -0.65
N LYS A 45 17.38 -5.37 -0.84
CA LYS A 45 17.47 -4.26 0.10
C LYS A 45 16.12 -3.59 0.37
N ILE A 46 15.34 -3.30 -0.67
CA ILE A 46 14.01 -2.70 -0.52
C ILE A 46 13.08 -3.67 0.22
N ILE A 47 13.19 -4.97 -0.05
CA ILE A 47 12.40 -5.99 0.64
C ILE A 47 12.77 -6.03 2.13
N GLU A 48 14.07 -6.02 2.46
CA GLU A 48 14.55 -5.96 3.86
C GLU A 48 14.05 -4.70 4.58
N GLU A 49 14.10 -3.54 3.94
CA GLU A 49 13.59 -2.29 4.49
C GLU A 49 12.07 -2.37 4.76
N ILE A 50 11.29 -2.94 3.85
CA ILE A 50 9.85 -3.15 4.04
C ILE A 50 9.59 -4.10 5.22
N LEU A 51 10.37 -5.17 5.36
CA LEU A 51 10.24 -6.10 6.48
C LEU A 51 10.56 -5.43 7.82
N LEU A 52 11.61 -4.61 7.85
CA LEU A 52 11.95 -3.82 9.05
C LEU A 52 10.83 -2.84 9.42
N ILE A 53 10.28 -2.12 8.44
CA ILE A 53 9.14 -1.21 8.67
C ILE A 53 7.95 -1.98 9.25
N ARG A 54 7.67 -3.18 8.72
CA ARG A 54 6.58 -4.04 9.22
C ARG A 54 6.82 -4.45 10.66
N GLU A 55 8.02 -4.88 11.00
CA GLU A 55 8.40 -5.30 12.36
C GLU A 55 8.22 -4.15 13.36
N VAL A 56 8.83 -3.00 13.08
CA VAL A 56 8.73 -1.81 13.94
C VAL A 56 7.28 -1.34 14.07
N SER A 57 6.51 -1.35 12.98
CA SER A 57 5.09 -0.96 13.01
C SER A 57 4.26 -1.91 13.89
N MET A 58 4.55 -3.21 13.85
CA MET A 58 3.90 -4.19 14.72
C MET A 58 4.24 -3.96 16.19
N GLU A 59 5.50 -3.66 16.50
CA GLU A 59 5.91 -3.34 17.88
C GLU A 59 5.23 -2.06 18.39
N LEU A 60 5.19 -1.01 17.58
CA LEU A 60 4.52 0.24 17.91
C LEU A 60 3.02 0.04 18.13
N GLN A 61 2.38 -0.79 17.30
CA GLN A 61 0.97 -1.13 17.45
C GLN A 61 0.71 -1.89 18.75
N LYS A 62 1.54 -2.88 19.09
CA LYS A 62 1.45 -3.60 20.38
C LYS A 62 1.62 -2.65 21.55
N LYS A 63 2.62 -1.76 21.49
CA LYS A 63 2.84 -0.75 22.53
C LYS A 63 1.63 0.17 22.68
N LYS A 64 1.05 0.62 21.57
CA LYS A 64 -0.18 1.43 21.57
C LYS A 64 -1.32 0.69 22.28
N GLU A 65 -1.53 -0.59 21.97
CA GLU A 65 -2.56 -1.41 22.61
C GLU A 65 -2.32 -1.62 24.10
N GLU A 66 -1.07 -1.84 24.52
CA GLU A 66 -0.71 -1.95 25.93
C GLU A 66 -0.91 -0.65 26.70
N ASP A 67 -0.51 0.48 26.11
CA ASP A 67 -0.68 1.80 26.70
C ASP A 67 -2.17 2.16 26.81
N MET A 68 -2.99 1.83 25.80
CA MET A 68 -4.46 1.96 25.87
C MET A 68 -5.08 1.10 26.98
N LYS A 69 -4.61 -0.13 27.18
CA LYS A 69 -5.09 -0.99 28.27
C LYS A 69 -4.69 -0.44 29.65
N LYS A 70 -3.49 0.14 29.77
CA LYS A 70 -3.04 0.77 31.01
C LYS A 70 -3.85 2.01 31.33
N THR A 71 -4.14 2.90 30.37
CA THR A 71 -5.02 4.05 30.62
C THR A 71 -6.42 3.62 31.00
N GLN A 72 -7.02 2.61 30.36
CA GLN A 72 -8.31 2.05 30.79
C GLN A 72 -8.27 1.44 32.20
N GLY A 73 -7.15 0.80 32.58
CA GLY A 73 -6.94 0.27 33.93
C GLY A 73 -6.74 1.34 35.00
N VAL A 74 -6.20 2.51 34.62
CA VAL A 74 -6.03 3.67 35.51
C VAL A 74 -7.31 4.49 35.63
N GLU A 75 -8.13 4.58 34.57
CA GLU A 75 -9.44 5.25 34.59
C GLU A 75 -10.46 4.57 35.52
N ASN A 76 -10.35 3.26 35.77
CA ASN A 76 -11.19 2.58 36.76
C ASN A 76 -10.81 2.87 38.23
N ASN A 77 -9.73 3.63 38.49
CA ASN A 77 -9.29 3.95 39.86
C ASN A 77 -9.17 5.45 40.14
N GLN A 78 -9.58 6.34 39.24
CA GLN A 78 -9.64 7.79 39.51
C GLN A 78 -10.90 8.43 38.92
N VAL A 79 -11.73 8.95 39.84
CA VAL A 79 -12.87 9.85 39.57
C VAL A 79 -12.37 11.13 38.86
N PRO A 80 -13.17 11.76 37.98
CA PRO A 80 -12.69 12.41 36.75
C PRO A 80 -12.43 13.91 36.91
N GLU A 81 -11.58 14.48 36.05
CA GLU A 81 -11.63 15.89 35.67
C GLU A 81 -10.93 16.12 34.31
N GLY A 82 -11.67 16.61 33.30
CA GLY A 82 -11.09 17.39 32.19
C GLY A 82 -11.15 16.84 30.75
N THR A 83 -12.35 16.87 30.15
CA THR A 83 -12.73 17.11 28.73
C THR A 83 -11.62 17.61 27.77
N ASN A 84 -11.43 17.09 26.54
CA ASN A 84 -12.31 17.10 25.34
C ASN A 84 -11.87 15.97 24.36
N GLN A 85 -12.70 14.98 23.98
CA GLN A 85 -13.60 14.94 22.79
C GLN A 85 -13.00 15.57 21.52
N ALA A 86 -13.11 15.06 20.30
CA ALA A 86 -13.50 13.83 19.61
C ALA A 86 -13.02 14.09 18.15
N GLU A 87 -12.65 13.11 17.33
CA GLU A 87 -13.55 12.58 16.31
C GLU A 87 -12.88 11.37 15.63
N GLU A 88 -13.38 10.18 15.98
CA GLU A 88 -13.37 9.01 15.12
C GLU A 88 -14.62 9.10 14.23
N THR A 89 -14.46 9.10 12.92
CA THR A 89 -15.55 8.70 12.01
C THR A 89 -15.23 7.31 11.47
N LYS A 90 -15.96 6.33 11.99
CA LYS A 90 -16.01 4.96 11.49
C LYS A 90 -16.84 4.88 10.20
N GLU A 91 -16.35 4.02 9.31
CA GLU A 91 -17.11 3.06 8.49
C GLU A 91 -18.20 3.57 7.54
N SER A 92 -17.95 3.41 6.24
CA SER A 92 -18.93 2.77 5.36
C SER A 92 -18.23 1.89 4.34
N ASN A 93 -18.21 0.60 4.66
CA ASN A 93 -17.95 -0.51 3.75
C ASN A 93 -19.10 -0.56 2.73
N LEU A 94 -18.83 -0.30 1.45
CA LEU A 94 -19.77 -0.52 0.36
C LEU A 94 -19.10 -1.45 -0.67
N ASN A 95 -19.17 -2.74 -0.37
CA ASN A 95 -19.23 -3.76 -1.40
C ASN A 95 -20.53 -3.54 -2.18
N GLY A 96 -20.43 -2.91 -3.34
CA GLY A 96 -21.47 -2.86 -4.36
C GLY A 96 -20.89 -3.40 -5.65
N ALA A 97 -21.08 -4.71 -5.88
CA ALA A 97 -20.85 -5.34 -7.16
C ALA A 97 -21.74 -4.63 -8.21
N ALA A 98 -21.12 -3.93 -9.14
CA ALA A 98 -21.81 -3.45 -10.33
C ALA A 98 -22.03 -4.66 -11.26
N GLU A 99 -23.22 -5.25 -11.18
CA GLU A 99 -23.79 -6.02 -12.28
C GLU A 99 -23.75 -5.14 -13.54
N ILE A 100 -23.02 -5.59 -14.55
CA ILE A 100 -23.09 -5.03 -15.90
C ILE A 100 -24.31 -5.71 -16.55
N PRO A 101 -25.41 -5.01 -16.85
CA PRO A 101 -26.47 -5.59 -17.66
C PRO A 101 -25.97 -5.75 -19.10
N ALA A 102 -26.03 -6.99 -19.58
CA ALA A 102 -25.88 -7.33 -20.97
C ALA A 102 -27.19 -7.06 -21.72
N GLU A 103 -27.17 -6.12 -22.66
CA GLU A 103 -28.15 -5.94 -23.75
C GLU A 103 -27.42 -5.12 -24.84
N ALA A 104 -27.57 -5.33 -26.14
CA ALA A 104 -28.24 -6.33 -26.97
C ALA A 104 -27.67 -6.17 -28.40
#